data_AF-A0A286GC71-F1
#
_entry.id   AF-A0A286GC71-F1
#
_cell.length_a   1.000
_cell.length_b   1.000
_cell.length_c   1.000
_cell.angle_alpha   90.00
_cell.angle_beta   90.00
_cell.angle_gamma   90.00
#
_symmetry.space_group_name_H-M   'P 1'
#
loop_
_entity.id
_entity.type
_entity.pdbx_description
1 polymer ?
#
loop_
_entity_poly.entity_id
_entity_poly.type
_entity_poly.pdbx_seq_one_letter_code
_entity_poly.pdbx_strand_id
1 'polypeptide(L)'
;MTAAAVIGIVIGGLGALFGLLGLSLVFAFSAVLGLLSLVSLAIAVVVLIGGIQVLTGKSPKLLLLGSYASLAITVLFMLWSVISGYGFVGSNLLSLVLPALIVFFLMQPQSKQYFASRGLSY
;
A
#
# COMPACT_ATOMS: atom_id res chain seq x y z
N MET A 1 -15.78 0.01 -5.14
CA MET A 1 -15.21 1.31 -5.53
C MET A 1 -14.91 2.21 -4.36
N THR A 2 -15.92 2.71 -3.66
CA THR A 2 -15.79 3.48 -2.42
C THR A 2 -15.00 2.73 -1.35
N ALA A 3 -15.25 1.43 -1.17
CA ALA A 3 -14.48 0.60 -0.23
C ALA A 3 -12.97 0.60 -0.54
N ALA A 4 -12.56 0.36 -1.79
CA ALA A 4 -11.14 0.36 -2.19
C ALA A 4 -10.48 1.73 -1.99
N ALA A 5 -11.20 2.81 -2.33
CA ALA A 5 -10.73 4.18 -2.14
C ALA A 5 -10.51 4.51 -0.66
N VAL A 6 -11.50 4.19 0.18
CA VAL A 6 -11.44 4.42 1.64
C VAL A 6 -10.33 3.58 2.26
N ILE A 7 -10.20 2.30 1.90
CA ILE A 7 -9.10 1.46 2.38
C ILE A 7 -7.76 2.08 1.98
N GLY A 8 -7.59 2.46 0.71
CA GLY A 8 -6.38 3.13 0.22
C GLY A 8 -6.03 4.41 0.99
N ILE A 9 -7.02 5.26 1.26
CA ILE A 9 -6.82 6.50 2.04
C ILE A 9 -6.43 6.18 3.49
N VAL A 10 -7.12 5.25 4.14
CA VAL A 10 -6.86 4.90 5.54
C VAL A 10 -5.47 4.28 5.68
N ILE A 11 -5.13 3.27 4.86
CA ILE A 11 -3.83 2.62 4.98
C ILE A 11 -2.69 3.50 4.50
N GLY A 12 -2.90 4.27 3.43
CA GLY A 12 -1.90 5.20 2.91
C GLY A 12 -1.66 6.35 3.88
N GLY A 13 -2.73 6.89 4.47
CA GLY A 13 -2.66 7.95 5.47
C GLY A 13 -2.00 7.50 6.77
N LEU A 14 -2.43 6.38 7.34
CA LEU A 14 -1.80 5.82 8.55
C LEU A 14 -0.37 5.39 8.29
N GLY A 15 -0.11 4.72 7.15
CA GLY A 15 1.23 4.30 6.75
C GLY A 15 2.18 5.48 6.56
N ALA A 16 1.70 6.58 5.96
CA ALA A 16 2.50 7.79 5.81
C ALA A 16 2.75 8.48 7.14
N LEU A 17 1.73 8.60 8.00
CA LEU A 17 1.84 9.23 9.31
C LEU A 17 2.82 8.48 10.22
N PHE A 18 2.60 7.18 10.45
CA PHE A 18 3.46 6.38 11.30
C PHE A 18 4.84 6.14 10.68
N GLY A 19 4.89 6.01 9.35
CA GLY A 19 6.15 5.92 8.61
C GLY A 19 7.03 7.15 8.83
N LEU A 20 6.45 8.35 8.74
CA LEU A 20 7.18 9.60 8.97
C LEU A 20 7.63 9.75 10.43
N LEU A 21 6.75 9.45 11.39
CA LEU A 21 7.05 9.56 12.83
C LEU A 21 8.12 8.55 13.29
N GLY A 22 8.12 7.35 12.72
CA GLY A 22 9.03 6.27 13.10
C GLY A 22 10.34 6.23 12.31
N LEU A 23 10.46 6.97 11.21
CA LEU A 23 11.56 6.80 10.25
C LEU A 23 12.94 6.95 10.88
N SER A 24 13.15 8.04 11.64
CA SER A 24 14.43 8.33 12.29
C SER A 24 14.82 7.24 13.29
N LEU A 25 13.85 6.72 14.03
CA LEU A 25 14.05 5.64 14.99
C LEU A 25 14.49 4.36 14.27
N VAL A 26 13.84 3.99 13.17
CA VAL A 26 14.22 2.79 12.41
C VAL A 26 15.64 2.88 11.85
N PHE A 27 16.02 4.06 11.31
CA PHE A 27 17.39 4.29 10.84
C PHE A 27 18.44 4.17 11.95
N ALA A 28 18.10 4.48 13.21
CA ALA A 28 19.00 4.33 14.35
C ALA A 28 19.29 2.85 14.68
N PHE A 29 18.36 1.93 14.39
CA PHE A 29 18.55 0.49 14.62
C PHE A 29 19.23 -0.22 13.46
N SER A 30 18.89 0.14 12.21
CA SER A 30 19.47 -0.49 11.03
C SER A 30 19.28 0.38 9.80
N ALA A 31 20.39 0.64 9.08
CA ALA A 31 20.36 1.36 7.81
C ALA A 31 19.51 0.63 6.75
N VAL A 32 19.55 -0.70 6.72
CA VAL A 32 18.77 -1.50 5.75
C VAL A 32 17.28 -1.40 6.05
N LEU A 33 16.88 -1.55 7.33
CA LEU A 33 15.49 -1.37 7.74
C LEU A 33 15.01 0.07 7.52
N GLY A 34 15.89 1.05 7.73
CA GLY A 34 15.63 2.46 7.45
C GLY A 34 15.31 2.70 5.97
N LEU A 35 16.11 2.15 5.07
CA LEU A 35 15.87 2.24 3.62
C LEU A 35 14.57 1.53 3.20
N LEU A 36 14.31 0.33 3.72
CA LEU A 36 13.05 -0.37 3.45
C LEU A 36 11.84 0.41 3.96
N SER A 37 11.97 1.05 5.13
CA SER A 37 10.92 1.89 5.72
C SER A 37 10.71 3.18 4.93
N LEU A 38 11.78 3.78 4.39
CA LEU A 38 11.69 4.95 3.52
C LEU A 38 10.95 4.63 2.21
N VAL A 39 11.24 3.47 1.59
CA VAL A 39 10.52 3.01 0.40
C VAL A 39 9.06 2.72 0.73
N SER A 40 8.79 2.08 1.87
CA SER A 40 7.43 1.83 2.36
C SER A 40 6.64 3.14 2.58
N LEU A 41 7.29 4.17 3.13
CA LEU A 41 6.72 5.50 3.29
C LEU A 41 6.33 6.12 1.94
N ALA A 42 7.23 6.06 0.95
CA ALA A 42 6.94 6.54 -0.40
C ALA A 42 5.73 5.80 -1.03
N ILE A 43 5.66 4.48 -0.86
CA ILE A 43 4.54 3.65 -1.31
C ILE A 43 3.24 4.05 -0.60
N ALA A 44 3.27 4.29 0.71
CA ALA A 44 2.10 4.72 1.48
C ALA A 44 1.54 6.05 0.95
N VAL A 45 2.41 7.00 0.61
CA VAL A 45 2.02 8.26 -0.03
C VAL A 45 1.38 8.02 -1.40
N VAL A 46 1.95 7.14 -2.23
CA VAL A 46 1.36 6.77 -3.53
C VAL A 46 -0.02 6.13 -3.36
N VAL A 47 -0.19 5.24 -2.39
CA VAL A 47 -1.48 4.59 -2.08
C VAL A 47 -2.50 5.61 -1.57
N LEU A 48 -2.09 6.56 -0.73
CA LEU A 48 -2.95 7.65 -0.27
C LEU A 48 -3.44 8.50 -1.45
N ILE A 49 -2.52 8.96 -2.30
CA ILE A 49 -2.86 9.76 -3.49
C ILE A 49 -3.74 8.95 -4.44
N GLY A 50 -3.42 7.68 -4.68
CA GLY A 50 -4.23 6.77 -5.47
C GLY A 50 -5.65 6.59 -4.92
N GLY A 51 -5.80 6.48 -3.59
CA GLY A 51 -7.08 6.40 -2.90
C GLY A 51 -7.92 7.65 -3.12
N ILE A 52 -7.32 8.84 -2.97
CA ILE A 52 -7.97 10.13 -3.24
C ILE A 52 -8.38 10.25 -4.72
N GLN A 53 -7.53 9.82 -5.65
CA GLN A 53 -7.84 9.84 -7.08
C GLN A 53 -9.02 8.93 -7.43
N VAL A 54 -9.07 7.72 -6.87
CA VAL A 54 -10.20 6.81 -7.07
C VAL A 54 -11.49 7.38 -6.45
N LEU A 55 -11.41 7.99 -5.26
CA LEU A 55 -12.56 8.63 -4.61
C LEU A 55 -13.12 9.80 -5.45
N THR A 56 -12.22 10.61 -6.02
CA THR A 56 -12.57 11.72 -6.93
C THR A 56 -12.96 11.24 -8.33
N GLY A 57 -12.94 9.93 -8.58
CA GLY A 57 -13.36 9.30 -9.83
C GLY A 57 -12.39 9.52 -11.00
N LYS A 58 -11.12 9.77 -10.70
CA LYS A 58 -9.98 9.77 -11.62
C LYS A 58 -9.43 8.35 -11.83
N SER A 59 -8.36 8.21 -12.61
CA SER A 59 -7.78 6.92 -12.99
C SER A 59 -7.35 6.05 -11.80
N PRO A 60 -7.69 4.74 -11.76
CA PRO A 60 -7.31 3.84 -10.67
C PRO A 60 -5.86 3.33 -10.73
N LYS A 61 -5.12 3.64 -11.79
CA LYS A 61 -3.79 3.06 -12.06
C LYS A 61 -2.79 3.27 -10.92
N LEU A 62 -2.80 4.45 -10.31
CA LEU A 62 -1.91 4.77 -9.19
C LEU A 62 -2.24 3.95 -7.94
N LEU A 63 -3.52 3.71 -7.67
CA LEU A 63 -3.92 2.89 -6.53
C LEU A 63 -3.57 1.41 -6.75
N LEU A 64 -3.71 0.90 -7.98
CA LEU A 64 -3.29 -0.46 -8.33
C LEU A 64 -1.77 -0.62 -8.22
N LEU A 65 -1.00 0.30 -8.82
CA LEU A 65 0.45 0.29 -8.75
C LEU A 65 0.95 0.38 -7.31
N GLY A 66 0.38 1.30 -6.53
CA GLY A 66 0.68 1.43 -5.10
C GLY A 66 0.37 0.15 -4.32
N SER A 67 -0.75 -0.50 -4.61
CA SER A 67 -1.13 -1.75 -3.93
C SER A 67 -0.18 -2.91 -4.27
N TYR A 68 0.23 -3.04 -5.54
CA TYR A 68 1.25 -4.03 -5.92
C TYR A 68 2.60 -3.73 -5.27
N ALA A 69 3.00 -2.47 -5.22
CA ALA A 69 4.22 -2.05 -4.54
C ALA A 69 4.15 -2.35 -3.03
N SER A 70 3.00 -2.13 -2.38
CA SER A 70 2.76 -2.48 -0.97
C SER A 70 2.90 -3.98 -0.71
N LEU A 71 2.40 -4.82 -1.62
CA LEU A 71 2.58 -6.27 -1.52
C LEU A 71 4.07 -6.65 -1.66
N ALA A 72 4.75 -6.09 -2.67
CA ALA A 72 6.16 -6.37 -2.91
C ALA A 72 7.05 -5.95 -1.73
N ILE A 73 6.86 -4.75 -1.18
CA ILE A 73 7.66 -4.27 -0.05
C ILE A 73 7.39 -5.10 1.21
N THR A 74 6.15 -5.56 1.42
CA THR A 74 5.82 -6.42 2.57
C THR A 74 6.51 -7.78 2.47
N VAL A 75 6.61 -8.35 1.26
CA VAL A 75 7.37 -9.58 1.03
C VAL A 75 8.86 -9.36 1.30
N LEU A 76 9.43 -8.22 0.87
CA LEU A 76 10.83 -7.87 1.16
C LEU A 76 11.09 -7.76 2.67
N PHE A 77 10.19 -7.11 3.42
CA PHE A 77 10.26 -7.05 4.88
C PHE A 77 10.19 -8.44 5.53
N MET A 78 9.31 -9.33 5.04
CA MET A 78 9.22 -10.71 5.52
C MET A 78 10.51 -11.48 5.26
N LEU A 79 11.07 -11.39 4.06
CA LEU A 79 12.34 -12.05 3.72
C LEU A 79 13.46 -11.56 4.63
N TRP A 80 13.57 -10.25 4.83
CA TRP A 80 14.55 -9.66 5.74
C TRP A 80 14.39 -10.15 7.18
N SER A 81 13.15 -10.23 7.69
CA SER A 81 12.83 -10.71 9.04
C SER A 81 13.29 -12.16 9.26
N VAL A 82 13.05 -13.03 8.27
CA VAL A 82 13.44 -14.44 8.33
C VAL A 82 14.97 -14.58 8.31
N ILE A 83 15.66 -13.86 7.42
CA ILE A 83 17.13 -13.93 7.30
C ILE A 83 17.82 -13.36 8.54
N SER A 84 17.24 -12.33 9.17
CA SER A 84 17.79 -11.68 10.35
C SER A 84 17.49 -12.43 11.67
N GLY A 85 16.82 -13.59 11.62
CA GLY A 85 16.53 -14.42 12.79
C GLY A 85 15.33 -13.97 13.63
N TYR A 86 14.58 -12.94 13.21
CA TYR A 86 13.36 -12.48 13.90
C TYR A 86 12.13 -13.39 13.65
N GLY A 87 12.26 -14.38 12.76
CA GLY A 87 11.20 -15.34 12.45
C GLY A 87 10.07 -14.77 11.60
N PHE A 88 8.97 -15.52 11.51
CA PHE A 88 7.76 -15.09 10.80
C PHE A 88 6.88 -14.23 11.73
N VAL A 89 6.82 -12.94 11.43
CA VAL A 89 6.03 -11.98 12.19
C VAL A 89 4.62 -11.89 11.59
N GLY A 90 3.67 -12.59 12.20
CA GLY A 90 2.27 -12.65 11.75
C GLY A 90 1.52 -11.30 11.74
N SER A 91 2.03 -10.27 12.44
CA SER A 91 1.45 -8.92 12.38
C SER A 91 1.53 -8.27 10.99
N ASN A 92 2.38 -8.79 10.10
CA ASN A 92 2.45 -8.37 8.70
C ASN A 92 1.30 -8.89 7.82
N LEU A 93 0.44 -9.79 8.34
CA LEU A 93 -0.69 -10.31 7.56
C LEU A 93 -1.70 -9.22 7.20
N LEU A 94 -1.96 -8.25 8.08
CA LEU A 94 -2.83 -7.11 7.77
C LEU A 94 -2.27 -6.27 6.61
N SER A 95 -0.95 -6.04 6.61
CA SER A 95 -0.23 -5.32 5.55
C SER A 95 -0.23 -6.05 4.19
N LEU A 96 -0.49 -7.36 4.18
CA LEU A 96 -0.71 -8.16 2.97
C LEU A 96 -2.19 -8.14 2.54
N VAL A 97 -3.09 -8.36 3.50
CA VAL A 97 -4.52 -8.53 3.22
C VAL A 97 -5.15 -7.24 2.70
N LEU A 98 -4.83 -6.09 3.31
CA LEU A 98 -5.44 -4.80 2.93
C LEU A 98 -5.15 -4.39 1.48
N PRO A 99 -3.90 -4.35 1.00
CA PRO A 99 -3.63 -4.06 -0.41
C PRO A 99 -4.15 -5.14 -1.36
N ALA A 100 -4.17 -6.42 -0.94
CA ALA A 100 -4.82 -7.48 -1.72
C ALA A 100 -6.33 -7.23 -1.90
N LEU A 101 -7.03 -6.77 -0.85
CA LEU A 101 -8.44 -6.38 -0.92
C LEU A 101 -8.66 -5.18 -1.85
N ILE A 102 -7.74 -4.19 -1.88
CA ILE A 102 -7.82 -3.08 -2.83
C ILE A 102 -7.77 -3.60 -4.27
N VAL A 103 -6.82 -4.47 -4.59
CA VAL A 103 -6.70 -5.08 -5.93
C VAL A 103 -7.96 -5.87 -6.25
N PHE A 104 -8.43 -6.72 -5.34
CA PHE A 104 -9.65 -7.50 -5.53
C PHE A 104 -10.88 -6.63 -5.81
N PHE A 105 -11.12 -5.61 -5.00
CA PHE A 105 -12.24 -4.68 -5.20
C PHE A 105 -12.11 -3.88 -6.49
N LEU A 106 -10.91 -3.50 -6.92
CA LEU A 106 -10.71 -2.81 -8.19
C LEU A 106 -10.85 -3.74 -9.39
N MET A 107 -10.59 -5.04 -9.26
CA MET A 107 -10.74 -6.00 -10.36
C MET A 107 -12.18 -6.49 -10.57
N GLN A 108 -13.10 -6.19 -9.65
CA GLN A 108 -14.51 -6.57 -9.77
C GLN A 108 -15.21 -5.94 -11.00
N PRO A 109 -16.21 -6.61 -11.59
CA PRO A 109 -16.92 -6.14 -12.79
C PRO A 109 -17.58 -4.76 -12.59
N GLN A 110 -18.18 -4.52 -11.43
CA GLN A 110 -18.81 -3.24 -11.08
C GLN A 110 -17.81 -2.07 -11.13
N SER A 111 -16.60 -2.31 -10.64
CA SER A 111 -15.51 -1.34 -10.63
C SER A 111 -15.05 -1.01 -12.04
N LYS A 112 -14.89 -2.05 -12.86
CA LYS A 112 -14.49 -1.89 -14.27
C LYS A 112 -15.53 -1.11 -15.08
N GLN A 113 -16.82 -1.39 -14.88
CA GLN A 113 -17.90 -0.69 -15.58
C GLN A 113 -17.97 0.80 -15.24
N TYR A 114 -17.72 1.18 -13.99
CA TYR A 114 -17.72 2.57 -13.55
C TYR A 114 -16.56 3.40 -14.12
N PHE A 115 -15.37 2.81 -14.27
CA PHE A 115 -14.26 3.51 -14.93
C PHE A 115 -14.40 3.50 -16.45
N ALA A 116 -14.92 2.41 -17.03
CA ALA A 116 -15.19 2.32 -18.45
C ALA A 116 -16.24 3.33 -18.92
N SER A 117 -17.30 3.58 -18.13
CA SER A 117 -18.30 4.62 -18.44
C SER A 117 -17.75 6.05 -18.41
N ARG A 118 -16.55 6.23 -17.83
CA ARG A 118 -15.82 7.51 -17.78
C ARG A 118 -14.65 7.57 -18.77
N GLY A 119 -14.52 6.59 -19.67
CA GLY A 119 -13.44 6.53 -20.67
C GLY A 119 -12.07 6.20 -20.08
N LEU A 120 -12.01 5.68 -18.84
CA LEU A 120 -10.76 5.36 -18.16
C LEU A 120 -10.48 3.86 -18.26
N SER A 121 -9.36 3.49 -18.90
CA SER A 121 -8.85 2.12 -18.92
C SER A 121 -7.93 1.84 -17.73
N TYR A 122 -7.91 0.58 -17.32
CA TYR A 122 -6.91 0.00 -16.41
C TYR A 122 -5.52 0.05 -17.06
#